data_AF-A0A0W0U844-F1
#
_entry.id   AF-A0A0W0U844-F1
#
_cell.length_a   1.000
_cell.length_b   1.000
_cell.length_c   1.000
_cell.angle_alpha   90.00
_cell.angle_beta   90.00
_cell.angle_gamma   90.00
#
_symmetry.space_group_name_H-M   'P 1'
#
loop_
_entity.id
_entity.type
_entity.pdbx_description
1 polymer ?
#
loop_
_entity_poly.entity_id
_entity_poly.type
_entity_poly.pdbx_seq_one_letter_code
_entity_poly.pdbx_strand_id
1 'polypeptide(L)'
;MLAAGSLLGKRNPDPVKNAPYECGFPAFENAHLPFDVRFYLVAILFIIFDLETAFFFPWALVLRKIGWFGFTAMMLFLGLLVIGFLYEWKRGALEWE
;
A
#
# COMPACT_ATOMS: atom_id res chain seq x y z
N MET A 1 -20.19 -0.09 -18.86
CA MET A 1 -20.43 1.24 -19.47
C MET A 1 -19.24 1.78 -20.28
N LEU A 2 -18.00 1.38 -19.97
CA LEU A 2 -16.82 1.75 -20.78
C LEU A 2 -16.93 1.34 -22.27
N ALA A 3 -17.47 0.14 -22.55
CA ALA A 3 -17.68 -0.34 -23.92
C ALA A 3 -18.70 0.50 -24.70
N ALA A 4 -19.83 0.85 -24.10
CA ALA A 4 -20.83 1.72 -24.72
C ALA A 4 -20.26 3.12 -24.99
N GLY A 5 -19.50 3.68 -24.04
CA GLY A 5 -18.86 4.99 -24.19
C GLY A 5 -17.78 5.01 -25.28
N SER A 6 -17.02 3.93 -25.46
CA SER A 6 -16.00 3.86 -26.51
C SER A 6 -16.57 3.63 -27.92
N LEU A 7 -17.74 2.98 -28.03
CA LEU A 7 -18.44 2.68 -29.28
C LEU A 7 -19.34 3.84 -29.76
N LEU A 8 -20.07 4.48 -28.84
CA LEU A 8 -21.02 5.56 -29.16
C LEU A 8 -20.37 6.96 -29.04
N GLY A 9 -19.21 7.07 -28.40
CA GLY A 9 -18.51 8.34 -28.19
C GLY A 9 -17.81 8.86 -29.45
N LYS A 10 -17.90 10.16 -29.70
CA LYS A 10 -17.21 10.82 -30.81
C LYS A 10 -15.70 10.77 -30.61
N ARG A 11 -15.00 10.00 -31.46
CA ARG A 11 -13.53 9.96 -31.49
C ARG A 11 -13.00 11.08 -32.38
N ASN A 12 -12.40 12.10 -31.77
CA ASN A 12 -11.69 13.17 -32.48
C ASN A 12 -10.32 13.42 -31.81
N PRO A 13 -9.36 12.48 -31.96
CA PRO A 13 -8.03 12.61 -31.39
C PRO A 13 -7.28 13.75 -32.07
N ASP A 14 -6.63 14.58 -31.27
CA ASP A 14 -5.82 15.70 -31.73
C ASP A 14 -4.49 15.66 -30.96
N PRO A 15 -3.34 15.94 -31.60
CA PRO A 15 -2.03 15.93 -30.92
C PRO A 15 -1.99 16.80 -29.65
N VAL A 16 -2.69 17.95 -29.67
CA VAL A 16 -2.77 18.86 -28.52
C VAL A 16 -3.69 18.30 -27.43
N LYS A 17 -4.78 17.61 -27.80
CA LYS A 17 -5.69 16.96 -26.81
C LYS A 17 -5.06 15.76 -26.12
N ASN A 18 -4.12 15.11 -26.78
CA ASN A 18 -3.42 13.94 -26.26
C ASN A 18 -2.12 14.31 -25.52
N ALA A 19 -1.76 15.60 -25.49
CA ALA A 19 -0.61 16.07 -24.75
C ALA A 19 -0.87 16.11 -23.23
N PRO A 20 0.15 15.88 -22.39
CA PRO A 20 0.05 16.10 -20.95
C PRO A 20 -0.34 17.54 -20.62
N TYR A 21 -1.16 17.72 -19.59
CA TYR A 21 -1.57 19.04 -19.14
C TYR A 21 -0.46 19.69 -18.31
N GLU A 22 0.17 20.75 -18.85
CA GLU A 22 1.14 21.59 -18.13
C GLU A 22 0.76 23.08 -18.20
N CYS A 23 -0.51 23.41 -17.95
CA CYS A 23 -1.00 24.79 -17.92
C CYS A 23 -0.67 25.61 -19.18
N GLY A 24 -0.65 24.96 -20.36
CA GLY A 24 -0.39 25.62 -21.66
C GLY A 24 1.07 25.61 -22.11
N PHE A 25 1.97 24.98 -21.35
CA PHE A 25 3.37 24.79 -21.74
C PHE A 25 3.64 23.38 -22.29
N PRO A 26 4.64 23.20 -23.16
CA PRO A 26 5.11 21.87 -23.53
C PRO A 26 5.77 21.20 -22.32
N ALA A 27 5.63 19.88 -22.22
CA ALA A 27 6.18 19.13 -21.09
C ALA A 27 7.69 19.38 -20.94
N PHE A 28 8.10 19.94 -19.80
CA PHE A 28 9.50 20.24 -19.54
C PHE A 28 10.20 19.06 -18.85
N GLU A 29 11.35 18.67 -19.39
CA GLU A 29 12.32 17.73 -18.81
C GLU A 29 11.77 16.33 -18.39
N ASN A 30 12.65 15.52 -17.80
CA ASN A 30 12.38 14.14 -17.44
C ASN A 30 11.41 14.04 -16.25
N ALA A 31 10.32 13.29 -16.40
CA ALA A 31 9.33 13.01 -15.34
C ALA A 31 9.85 12.13 -14.18
N HIS A 32 11.15 11.82 -14.15
CA HIS A 32 11.79 11.00 -13.14
C HIS A 32 12.30 11.87 -12.00
N LEU A 33 11.40 12.29 -11.12
CA LEU A 33 11.80 12.85 -9.85
C LEU A 33 12.17 11.74 -8.86
N PRO A 34 13.22 11.92 -8.04
CA PRO A 34 13.46 11.03 -6.92
C PRO A 34 12.25 11.09 -5.97
N PHE A 35 11.60 9.94 -5.80
CA PHE A 35 10.51 9.81 -4.84
C PHE A 35 11.06 9.69 -3.42
N ASP A 36 10.30 10.22 -2.47
CA ASP A 36 10.68 10.12 -1.07
C ASP A 36 10.68 8.66 -0.60
N VAL A 37 11.73 8.26 0.14
CA VAL A 37 11.88 6.90 0.68
C VAL A 37 10.74 6.56 1.65
N ARG A 38 10.07 7.55 2.22
CA ARG A 38 8.90 7.40 3.11
C ARG A 38 7.78 6.55 2.47
N PHE A 39 7.51 6.70 1.18
CA PHE A 39 6.50 5.88 0.49
C PHE A 39 6.86 4.39 0.47
N TYR A 40 8.15 4.08 0.35
CA TYR A 40 8.64 2.70 0.37
C TYR A 40 8.55 2.08 1.77
N LEU A 41 8.86 2.84 2.81
CA LEU A 41 8.75 2.38 4.21
C LEU A 41 7.30 2.00 4.55
N VAL A 42 6.33 2.85 4.19
CA VAL A 42 4.90 2.56 4.40
C VAL A 42 4.47 1.33 3.60
N ALA A 43 4.95 1.16 2.36
CA ALA A 43 4.61 0.01 1.54
C ALA A 43 5.13 -1.31 2.15
N ILE A 44 6.38 -1.34 2.63
CA ILE A 44 6.93 -2.53 3.30
C ILE A 44 6.15 -2.84 4.57
N LEU A 45 5.92 -1.84 5.42
CA LEU A 45 5.16 -2.02 6.66
C LEU A 45 3.76 -2.56 6.38
N PHE A 46 3.08 -2.02 5.35
CA PHE A 46 1.78 -2.52 4.92
C PHE A 46 1.84 -4.00 4.48
N ILE A 47 2.84 -4.39 3.69
CA ILE A 47 3.01 -5.79 3.24
C ILE A 47 3.23 -6.73 4.42
N ILE A 48 4.09 -6.33 5.35
CA ILE A 48 4.41 -7.11 6.55
C ILE A 48 3.14 -7.29 7.40
N PHE A 49 2.43 -6.20 7.68
CA PHE A 49 1.18 -6.24 8.44
C PHE A 49 0.06 -7.04 7.75
N ASP A 50 -0.10 -6.89 6.44
CA ASP A 50 -1.11 -7.64 5.67
C ASP A 50 -0.85 -9.15 5.73
N LEU A 51 0.42 -9.56 5.55
CA LEU A 51 0.85 -10.95 5.67
C LEU A 51 0.54 -11.51 7.08
N GLU A 52 0.75 -10.73 8.12
CA GLU A 52 0.47 -11.12 9.50
C GLU A 52 -1.02 -11.33 9.76
N THR A 53 -1.88 -10.44 9.25
CA THR A 53 -3.32 -10.61 9.36
C THR A 53 -3.81 -11.84 8.57
N ALA A 54 -3.15 -12.18 7.47
CA ALA A 54 -3.42 -13.42 6.74
C ALA A 54 -3.11 -14.67 7.59
N PHE A 55 -2.08 -14.63 8.46
CA PHE A 55 -1.80 -15.71 9.42
C PHE A 55 -2.73 -15.71 10.64
N PHE A 56 -3.29 -14.55 11.00
CA PHE A 56 -4.23 -14.44 12.10
C PHE A 56 -5.54 -15.19 11.83
N PHE A 57 -6.01 -15.17 10.59
CA PHE A 57 -7.25 -15.82 10.16
C PHE A 57 -7.31 -17.34 10.43
N PRO A 58 -6.38 -18.17 9.91
CA PRO A 58 -6.40 -19.61 10.14
C PRO A 58 -6.20 -19.96 11.62
N TRP A 59 -5.37 -19.21 12.35
CA TRP A 59 -5.21 -19.38 13.79
C TRP A 59 -6.52 -19.16 14.54
N ALA A 60 -7.25 -18.08 14.23
CA ALA A 60 -8.53 -17.76 14.86
C ALA A 60 -9.56 -18.87 14.60
N LEU A 61 -9.55 -19.49 13.42
CA LEU A 61 -10.44 -20.60 13.08
C LEU A 61 -10.13 -21.88 13.87
N VAL A 62 -8.86 -22.17 14.15
CA VAL A 62 -8.46 -23.40 14.85
C VAL A 62 -8.16 -23.23 16.33
N LEU A 63 -8.28 -22.02 16.90
CA LEU A 63 -7.91 -21.68 18.29
C LEU A 63 -8.41 -22.70 19.33
N ARG A 64 -9.65 -23.16 19.20
CA ARG A 64 -10.25 -24.16 20.10
C ARG A 64 -9.56 -25.53 20.07
N LYS A 65 -8.95 -25.91 18.94
CA LYS A 65 -8.24 -27.20 18.78
C LYS A 65 -6.81 -27.15 19.31
N ILE A 66 -6.12 -26.01 19.12
CA ILE A 66 -4.73 -25.81 19.55
C ILE A 66 -4.60 -25.41 21.03
N GLY A 67 -5.68 -24.92 21.65
CA GLY A 67 -5.74 -24.64 23.08
C GLY A 67 -4.73 -23.58 23.55
N TRP A 68 -4.28 -23.69 24.80
CA TRP A 68 -3.38 -22.72 25.43
C TRP A 68 -2.04 -22.54 24.70
N PHE A 69 -1.51 -23.60 24.09
CA PHE A 69 -0.25 -23.54 23.35
C PHE A 69 -0.36 -22.64 22.11
N GLY A 70 -1.42 -22.81 21.30
CA GLY A 70 -1.65 -21.94 20.16
C GLY A 70 -1.98 -20.51 20.55
N PHE A 71 -2.65 -20.32 21.70
CA PHE A 71 -2.91 -18.99 22.23
C PHE A 71 -1.62 -18.25 22.61
N THR A 72 -0.74 -18.87 23.40
CA THR A 72 0.52 -18.22 23.83
C THR A 72 1.46 -17.99 22.66
N ALA A 73 1.54 -18.91 21.69
CA ALA A 73 2.32 -18.73 20.47
C ALA A 73 1.88 -17.50 19.66
N MET A 74 0.56 -17.30 19.50
CA MET A 74 0.04 -16.13 18.80
C MET A 74 0.23 -14.84 19.60
N MET A 75 0.12 -14.88 20.93
CA MET A 75 0.41 -13.71 21.77
C MET A 75 1.87 -13.28 21.67
N LEU A 76 2.81 -14.23 21.61
CA LEU A 76 4.23 -13.93 21.36
C LEU A 76 4.44 -13.34 19.96
N PHE A 77 3.78 -13.91 18.95
CA PHE A 77 3.85 -13.40 17.57
C PHE A 77 3.34 -11.96 17.50
N LEU A 78 2.14 -11.67 18.00
CA LEU A 78 1.61 -10.30 18.06
C LEU A 78 2.49 -9.36 18.90
N GLY A 79 3.08 -9.85 19.99
CA GLY A 79 3.98 -9.07 20.82
C GLY A 79 5.23 -8.59 20.06
N LEU A 80 5.85 -9.46 19.26
CA LEU A 80 6.98 -9.11 18.39
C LEU A 80 6.60 -8.01 17.39
N LEU A 81 5.39 -8.07 16.85
CA LEU A 81 4.87 -7.09 15.89
C LEU A 81 4.65 -5.72 16.50
N VAL A 82 4.00 -5.68 17.67
CA VAL A 82 3.80 -4.42 18.39
C VAL A 82 5.15 -3.77 18.72
N ILE A 83 6.17 -4.57 19.09
CA ILE A 83 7.51 -4.04 19.34
C ILE A 83 8.15 -3.48 18.07
N GLY A 84 8.05 -4.21 16.94
CA GLY A 84 8.55 -3.73 15.64
C GLY A 84 7.88 -2.44 15.19
N PHE A 85 6.56 -2.37 15.30
CA PHE A 85 5.77 -1.20 14.98
C PHE A 85 6.12 0.01 15.87
N LEU A 86 6.25 -0.20 17.19
CA LEU A 86 6.68 0.86 18.11
C LEU A 86 8.09 1.37 17.81
N TYR A 87 8.99 0.49 17.36
CA TYR A 87 10.34 0.88 16.96
C TYR A 87 10.32 1.78 15.71
N GLU A 88 9.56 1.40 14.68
CA GLU A 88 9.43 2.20 13.46
C GLU A 88 8.74 3.55 13.71
N TRP A 89 7.70 3.55 14.55
CA TRP A 89 7.05 4.79 15.00
C TRP A 89 8.06 5.73 15.66
N LYS A 90 8.84 5.23 16.63
CA LYS A 90 9.85 6.05 17.33
C LYS A 90 10.96 6.56 16.42
N ARG A 91 11.22 5.90 15.29
CA ARG A 91 12.22 6.35 14.30
C ARG A 91 11.69 7.41 13.33
N GLY A 92 10.42 7.84 13.48
CA GLY A 92 9.84 8.87 12.62
C GLY A 92 9.59 8.41 11.19
N ALA A 93 9.62 7.10 10.93
CA ALA A 93 9.36 6.54 9.58
C ALA A 93 7.93 6.84 9.09
N LEU A 94 7.03 7.19 10.00
CA LEU A 94 5.61 7.47 9.77
C LEU A 94 5.25 8.95 9.90
N GLU A 95 6.20 9.83 10.22
CA GLU A 95 5.93 11.27 10.39
C GLU A 95 6.01 12.00 9.04
N TRP A 96 4.99 12.83 8.80
CA TRP A 96 4.81 13.61 7.58
C TRP A 96 4.89 15.10 7.92
N GLU A 97 6.11 15.61 8.05
CA GLU A 97 6.41 17.03 7.84
C GLU A 97 6.97 17.25 6.43
#